data_AF-A0A661QC49-F1
#
_entry.id   AF-A0A661QC49-F1
#
_cell.length_a   1.000
_cell.length_b   1.000
_cell.length_c   1.000
_cell.angle_alpha   90.00
_cell.angle_beta   90.00
_cell.angle_gamma   90.00
#
_symmetry.space_group_name_H-M   'P 1'
#
loop_
_entity.id
_entity.type
_entity.pdbx_description
1 polymer ?
#
loop_
_entity_poly.entity_id
_entity_poly.type
_entity_poly.pdbx_seq_one_letter_code
_entity_poly.pdbx_strand_id
1 'polypeptide(L)'
;MKQLLPFVVGYETYALELVEVQEVVENQTVHPFLGSPEIVAGAINFHGQIVPVIDLAQLLNFSPEKIGQRLIVLINQRGPI
;
A
#
# COMPACT_ATOMS: atom_id res chain seq x y z
N MET A 1 -2.15 -10.34 -22.86
CA MET A 1 -1.01 -9.43 -22.61
C MET A 1 -1.07 -9.00 -21.15
N LYS A 2 0.02 -9.09 -20.39
CA LYS A 2 0.05 -8.60 -19.00
C LYS A 2 0.27 -7.09 -19.02
N GLN A 3 -0.63 -6.33 -18.41
CA GLN A 3 -0.44 -4.90 -18.14
C GLN A 3 0.11 -4.75 -16.73
N LEU A 4 1.12 -3.89 -16.56
CA LEU A 4 1.84 -3.72 -15.32
C LEU A 4 1.76 -2.27 -14.86
N LEU A 5 1.59 -2.05 -13.56
CA LEU A 5 1.72 -0.76 -12.92
C LEU A 5 3.12 -0.67 -12.27
N PRO A 6 4.08 0.06 -12.87
CA PRO A 6 5.39 0.25 -12.26
C PRO A 6 5.34 1.29 -11.13
N PHE A 7 6.13 1.07 -10.08
CA PHE A 7 6.32 2.00 -8.97
C PHE A 7 7.71 1.82 -8.36
N VAL A 8 8.14 2.79 -7.54
CA VAL A 8 9.46 2.80 -6.91
C VAL A 8 9.30 2.62 -5.41
N VAL A 9 10.19 1.81 -4.82
CA VAL A 9 10.36 1.68 -3.38
C VAL A 9 11.85 1.87 -3.08
N GLY A 10 12.19 2.87 -2.27
CA GLY A 10 13.57 3.30 -2.09
C GLY A 10 14.22 3.66 -3.43
N TYR A 11 15.24 2.90 -3.83
CA TYR A 11 15.95 3.09 -5.09
C TYR A 11 15.63 2.02 -6.16
N GLU A 12 14.69 1.12 -5.90
CA GLU A 12 14.35 0.01 -6.80
C GLU A 12 12.98 0.18 -7.46
N THR A 13 12.85 -0.31 -8.68
CA THR A 13 11.58 -0.30 -9.43
C THR A 13 10.91 -1.67 -9.36
N TYR A 14 9.66 -1.67 -8.91
CA TYR A 14 8.78 -2.83 -8.85
C TYR A 14 7.60 -2.63 -9.79
N ALA A 15 6.82 -3.69 -9.99
CA ALA A 15 5.55 -3.58 -10.70
C ALA A 15 4.54 -4.63 -10.20
N LEU A 16 3.27 -4.25 -10.24
CA LEU A 16 2.14 -5.14 -9.99
C LEU A 16 1.38 -5.39 -11.28
N GLU A 17 0.74 -6.56 -11.40
CA GLU A 17 -0.20 -6.77 -12.50
C GLU A 17 -1.41 -5.85 -12.31
N LEU A 18 -1.79 -5.12 -13.36
CA LEU A 18 -2.85 -4.12 -13.28
C LEU A 18 -4.20 -4.76 -12.90
N VAL A 19 -4.37 -6.06 -13.18
CA VAL A 19 -5.54 -6.85 -12.78
C VAL A 19 -5.65 -7.03 -11.25
N GLU A 20 -4.58 -6.83 -10.50
CA GLU A 20 -4.58 -6.91 -9.03
C GLU A 20 -4.75 -5.54 -8.36
N VAL A 21 -4.68 -4.45 -9.14
CA VAL A 21 -4.80 -3.09 -8.63
C VAL A 21 -6.25 -2.64 -8.73
N GLN A 22 -6.85 -2.32 -7.58
CA GLN A 22 -8.18 -1.74 -7.54
C GLN A 22 -8.14 -0.24 -7.85
N GLU A 23 -7.25 0.49 -7.19
CA GLU A 23 -7.13 1.95 -7.34
C GLU A 23 -5.75 2.43 -6.87
N VAL A 24 -5.25 3.53 -7.43
CA VAL A 24 -4.13 4.28 -6.87
C VAL A 24 -4.69 5.59 -6.30
N VAL A 25 -4.61 5.74 -4.99
CA VAL A 25 -5.14 6.90 -4.27
C VAL A 25 -4.01 7.81 -3.80
N GLU A 26 -4.26 9.11 -3.75
CA GLU A 26 -3.29 10.10 -3.29
C GLU A 26 -3.82 10.90 -2.09
N ASN A 27 -2.92 11.47 -1.29
CA ASN A 27 -3.24 12.39 -0.18
C ASN A 27 -4.16 11.80 0.90
N GLN A 28 -4.13 10.48 1.07
CA GLN A 28 -4.88 9.82 2.13
C GLN A 28 -4.20 9.98 3.49
N THR A 29 -4.99 10.23 4.53
CA THR A 29 -4.49 10.22 5.90
C THR A 29 -4.42 8.78 6.39
N VAL A 30 -3.21 8.29 6.65
CA VAL A 30 -2.99 6.98 7.27
C VAL A 30 -3.09 7.12 8.79
N HIS A 31 -3.98 6.36 9.40
CA HIS A 31 -4.17 6.32 10.85
C HIS A 31 -3.37 5.15 11.44
N PRO A 32 -2.30 5.42 12.21
CA PRO A 32 -1.41 4.37 12.71
C PRO A 32 -2.10 3.48 13.75
N PHE A 33 -1.73 2.20 13.77
CA PHE A 33 -2.14 1.27 14.82
C PHE A 33 -1.11 1.24 15.95
N LEU A 34 -1.56 1.30 17.20
CA LEU A 34 -0.68 1.17 18.36
C LEU A 34 -0.26 -0.29 18.53
N GLY A 35 1.05 -0.54 18.62
CA GLY A 35 1.61 -1.88 18.84
C GLY A 35 1.60 -2.80 17.62
N SER A 36 1.36 -2.27 16.41
CA SER A 36 1.51 -3.05 15.19
C SER A 36 3.00 -3.26 14.83
N PRO A 37 3.32 -4.31 14.06
CA PRO A 37 4.65 -4.46 13.45
C PRO A 37 5.01 -3.22 12.61
N GLU A 38 6.30 -2.90 12.50
CA GLU A 38 6.79 -1.71 11.76
C GLU A 38 6.39 -1.70 10.28
N ILE A 39 6.18 -2.87 9.69
CA ILE A 39 5.68 -3.01 8.30
C ILE A 39 4.23 -2.51 8.13
N VAL A 40 3.48 -2.32 9.21
CA VAL A 40 2.10 -1.83 9.19
C VAL A 40 2.12 -0.34 9.52
N ALA A 41 1.91 0.49 8.50
CA ALA A 41 1.84 1.93 8.67
C ALA A 41 0.55 2.37 9.40
N GLY A 42 -0.51 1.56 9.32
CA GLY A 42 -1.82 1.87 9.89
C GLY A 42 -2.95 1.39 8.99
N ALA A 43 -4.01 2.18 8.91
CA ALA A 43 -5.13 1.97 7.98
C ALA A 43 -5.68 3.27 7.41
N ILE A 44 -6.41 3.15 6.30
CA ILE A 44 -7.22 4.21 5.70
C ILE A 44 -8.68 3.79 5.64
N ASN A 45 -9.58 4.77 5.59
CA ASN A 45 -10.96 4.52 5.16
C ASN A 45 -11.04 4.63 3.64
N PHE A 46 -11.17 3.50 2.96
CA PHE A 46 -11.31 3.41 1.52
C PHE A 46 -12.73 2.97 1.15
N HIS A 47 -13.49 3.88 0.55
CA HIS A 47 -14.91 3.65 0.18
C HIS A 47 -15.78 3.07 1.32
N GLY A 48 -15.57 3.54 2.55
CA GLY A 48 -16.32 3.07 3.73
C GLY A 48 -15.76 1.80 4.37
N GLN A 49 -14.69 1.23 3.83
CA GLN A 49 -14.02 0.04 4.37
C GLN A 49 -12.67 0.43 4.98
N ILE A 50 -12.36 -0.12 6.15
CA ILE A 50 -11.06 0.06 6.78
C ILE A 50 -10.07 -0.91 6.12
N VAL A 51 -9.09 -0.37 5.42
CA VAL A 51 -8.08 -1.14 4.69
C VAL A 51 -6.72 -0.90 5.32
N PRO A 52 -5.96 -1.97 5.69
CA PRO A 52 -4.63 -1.81 6.25
C PRO A 52 -3.66 -1.26 5.20
N VAL A 53 -2.73 -0.41 5.64
CA VAL A 53 -1.65 0.13 4.83
C VAL A 53 -0.34 -0.51 5.25
N ILE A 54 0.35 -1.10 4.28
CA ILE A 54 1.67 -1.71 4.46
C ILE A 54 2.74 -0.73 3.96
N ASP A 55 3.75 -0.50 4.79
CA ASP A 55 4.95 0.23 4.38
C ASP A 55 5.87 -0.73 3.60
N LEU A 56 5.94 -0.53 2.29
CA LEU A 56 6.76 -1.37 1.41
C LEU A 56 8.26 -1.17 1.64
N ALA A 57 8.70 0.01 2.06
CA ALA A 57 10.11 0.24 2.36
C ALA A 57 10.52 -0.62 3.56
N GLN A 58 9.72 -0.61 4.63
CA GLN A 58 9.93 -1.49 5.80
C GLN A 58 9.84 -2.97 5.43
N LEU A 59 8.82 -3.36 4.66
CA LEU A 59 8.64 -4.76 4.24
C LEU A 59 9.84 -5.30 3.44
N LEU A 60 10.45 -4.46 2.61
CA LEU A 60 11.57 -4.82 1.75
C LEU A 60 12.94 -4.46 2.35
N ASN A 61 12.99 -4.05 3.62
CA ASN A 61 14.20 -3.66 4.36
C ASN A 61 14.98 -2.48 3.73
N PHE A 62 14.28 -1.55 3.11
CA PHE A 62 14.86 -0.25 2.77
C PHE A 62 14.91 0.65 4.00
N SER A 63 15.81 1.65 3.97
CA SER A 63 15.84 2.70 4.99
C SER A 63 14.46 3.35 5.11
N PRO A 64 14.01 3.68 6.33
CA PRO A 64 12.73 4.35 6.52
C PRO A 64 12.68 5.65 5.73
N GLU A 65 11.76 5.73 4.78
CA GLU A 65 11.44 6.96 4.07
C GLU A 65 10.10 7.50 4.57
N LYS A 66 9.80 8.77 4.28
CA LYS A 66 8.43 9.25 4.48
C LYS A 66 7.50 8.42 3.60
N ILE A 67 6.42 7.89 4.19
CA ILE A 67 5.35 7.24 3.44
C ILE A 67 4.98 8.14 2.26
N GLY A 68 5.05 7.57 1.06
CA GLY A 68 4.73 8.27 -0.17
C GLY A 68 3.30 8.81 -0.14
N GLN A 69 3.04 9.89 -0.87
CA GLN A 69 1.68 10.46 -0.96
C GLN A 69 0.70 9.56 -1.71
N ARG A 70 1.18 8.48 -2.35
CA ARG A 70 0.37 7.53 -3.13
C ARG A 70 0.28 6.19 -2.41
N LEU A 71 -0.92 5.61 -2.39
CA LEU A 71 -1.18 4.25 -1.94
C LEU A 71 -1.75 3.45 -3.11
N ILE A 72 -1.24 2.24 -3.31
CA ILE A 72 -1.79 1.28 -4.28
C ILE A 72 -2.74 0.36 -3.51
N VAL A 73 -4.03 0.47 -3.80
CA VAL A 73 -5.05 -0.39 -3.22
C VAL A 73 -5.19 -1.63 -4.10
N LEU A 74 -5.02 -2.80 -3.49
CA LEU A 74 -5.14 -4.09 -4.17
C LEU A 74 -6.59 -4.60 -4.13
N ILE A 75 -6.97 -5.39 -5.13
CA ILE A 75 -8.26 -6.06 -5.14
C ILE A 75 -8.34 -7.01 -3.96
N ASN A 76 -9.42 -6.87 -3.18
CA ASN A 76 -9.67 -7.78 -2.09
C ASN A 76 -10.16 -9.15 -2.61
N GLN A 77 -9.30 -10.17 -2.60
CA GLN A 77 -9.65 -11.53 -3.01
C GLN A 77 -10.43 -12.33 -1.94
N ARG A 78 -10.59 -11.78 -0.73
CA ARG A 78 -11.39 -12.37 0.36
C ARG A 78 -12.36 -11.32 0.88
N GLY A 79 -13.65 -11.47 0.57
CA GLY A 79 -14.72 -10.53 0.97
C GLY A 79 -14.68 -10.08 2.44
N PRO A 80 -15.42 -9.01 2.79
CA PRO A 80 -15.25 -8.29 4.06
C PRO A 80 -15.20 -9.25 5.25
N ILE A 81 -14.12 -9.16 6.02
CA ILE A 81 -14.01 -9.81 7.33
C ILE A 81 -14.95 -9.07 8.29
#